data_AF-A0A251SKZ0-F1
#
_entry.id   AF-A0A251SKZ0-F1
#
_cell.length_a   1.000
_cell.length_b   1.000
_cell.length_c   1.000
_cell.angle_alpha   90.00
_cell.angle_beta   90.00
_cell.angle_gamma   90.00
#
_symmetry.space_group_name_H-M   'P 1'
#
loop_
_entity.id
_entity.type
_entity.pdbx_description
1 polymer ?
#
loop_
_entity_poly.entity_id
_entity_poly.type
_entity_poly.pdbx_seq_one_letter_code
_entity_poly.pdbx_strand_id
1 'polypeptide(L)'
;MAIQNEWGGRDTRQRAQQLTLDIYQWLIRPSEGLYVDELEDLLDDFMLSLNTEIDDGSIEEIAENLMIMHEECLEGNFASIGRLRQSVPTSNQQIQVVKGGEDDSDSASSSGDDESMEDANEDEDEGENDSAPQDPVAAPKVDADGWTVVSSRRNRGGRP
;
A
#
# COMPACT_ATOMS: atom_id res chain seq x y z
N MET A 1 5.58 -4.17 -8.78
CA MET A 1 5.03 -5.36 -8.08
C MET A 1 4.46 -5.01 -6.71
N ALA A 2 5.23 -4.36 -5.82
CA ALA A 2 4.80 -4.02 -4.46
C ALA A 2 3.46 -3.26 -4.38
N ILE A 3 3.24 -2.28 -5.27
CA ILE A 3 1.98 -1.49 -5.32
C ILE A 3 0.79 -2.35 -5.77
N GLN A 4 0.98 -3.19 -6.80
CA GLN A 4 -0.08 -4.05 -7.35
C GLN A 4 -0.57 -5.08 -6.32
N ASN A 5 0.34 -5.54 -5.47
CA ASN A 5 0.10 -6.59 -4.49
C ASN A 5 -0.14 -6.04 -3.06
N GLU A 6 -0.22 -4.71 -2.90
CA GLU A 6 -0.44 -4.04 -1.61
C GLU A 6 0.51 -4.50 -0.48
N TRP A 7 1.79 -4.75 -0.81
CA TRP A 7 2.76 -5.31 0.15
C TRP A 7 3.00 -4.41 1.37
N GLY A 8 2.81 -3.09 1.24
CA GLY A 8 2.81 -2.10 2.33
C GLY A 8 1.42 -1.69 2.85
N GLY A 9 0.37 -2.45 2.54
CA GLY A 9 -1.01 -2.16 2.93
C GLY A 9 -1.79 -1.27 1.96
N ARG A 10 -2.98 -0.83 2.39
CA ARG A 10 -3.97 -0.09 1.57
C ARG A 10 -3.45 1.26 1.05
N ASP A 11 -2.48 1.83 1.77
CA ASP A 11 -1.92 3.15 1.46
C ASP A 11 -0.74 3.07 0.49
N THR A 12 -0.33 1.88 0.03
CA THR A 12 0.79 1.67 -0.91
C THR A 12 0.72 2.55 -2.15
N ARG A 13 -0.48 2.76 -2.71
CA ARG A 13 -0.66 3.62 -3.88
C ARG A 13 -0.42 5.09 -3.56
N GLN A 14 -0.87 5.55 -2.40
CA GLN A 14 -0.63 6.93 -1.96
C GLN A 14 0.86 7.15 -1.65
N ARG A 15 1.51 6.17 -1.01
CA ARG A 15 2.96 6.21 -0.75
C ARG A 15 3.77 6.29 -2.03
N ALA A 16 3.41 5.54 -3.08
CA ALA A 16 4.08 5.64 -4.37
C ALA A 16 3.95 7.03 -5.01
N GLN A 17 2.79 7.68 -4.88
CA GLN A 17 2.62 9.06 -5.32
C GLN A 17 3.49 10.02 -4.49
N GLN A 18 3.57 9.79 -3.18
CA GLN A 18 4.42 10.56 -2.28
C GLN A 18 5.91 10.45 -2.68
N LEU A 19 6.40 9.23 -2.96
CA LEU A 19 7.76 9.01 -3.44
C LEU A 19 8.08 9.85 -4.68
N THR A 20 7.12 9.97 -5.60
CA THR A 20 7.33 10.75 -6.83
C THR A 20 7.56 12.23 -6.51
N LEU A 21 6.81 12.77 -5.53
CA LEU A 21 6.99 14.14 -5.06
C LEU A 21 8.28 14.32 -4.27
N ASP A 22 8.68 13.31 -3.50
CA ASP A 22 9.89 13.35 -2.68
C ASP A 22 11.14 13.33 -3.58
N ILE A 23 11.18 12.44 -4.57
CA ILE A 23 12.24 12.41 -5.60
C ILE A 23 12.28 13.74 -6.36
N TYR A 24 11.13 14.27 -6.78
CA TYR A 24 11.08 15.56 -7.47
C TYR A 24 11.65 16.69 -6.60
N GLN A 25 11.24 16.79 -5.35
CA GLN A 25 11.73 17.79 -4.40
C GLN A 25 13.23 17.64 -4.11
N TRP A 26 13.71 16.39 -4.05
CA TRP A 26 15.12 16.09 -3.88
C TRP A 26 15.92 16.59 -5.08
N LEU A 27 15.49 16.27 -6.31
CA LEU A 27 16.18 16.66 -7.55
C LEU A 27 16.24 18.18 -7.78
N ILE A 28 15.19 18.93 -7.44
CA ILE A 28 15.19 20.39 -7.65
C ILE A 28 15.97 21.18 -6.59
N ARG A 29 16.50 20.51 -5.56
CA ARG A 29 17.33 21.15 -4.54
C ARG A 29 18.58 21.75 -5.23
N PRO A 30 19.08 22.92 -4.77
CA PRO A 30 20.32 23.48 -5.31
C PRO A 30 21.43 22.43 -5.31
N SER A 31 22.07 22.27 -6.48
CA SER A 31 23.02 21.22 -6.89
C SER A 31 24.32 21.13 -6.06
N GLU A 32 24.42 21.85 -4.94
CA GLU A 32 25.64 21.90 -4.13
C GLU A 32 25.90 20.61 -3.31
N GLY A 33 25.07 19.56 -3.47
CA GLY A 33 25.24 18.30 -2.75
C GLY A 33 24.27 17.18 -3.13
N LEU A 34 23.93 17.02 -4.43
CA LEU A 34 23.18 15.84 -4.87
C LEU A 34 24.14 14.67 -5.05
N TYR A 35 24.18 13.78 -4.07
CA TYR A 35 24.95 12.53 -4.12
C TYR A 35 24.04 11.38 -4.51
N VAL A 36 24.54 10.48 -5.37
CA VAL A 36 23.78 9.30 -5.80
C VAL A 36 23.44 8.40 -4.61
N ASP A 37 24.39 8.23 -3.68
CA ASP A 37 24.20 7.48 -2.43
C ASP A 37 22.99 7.98 -1.62
N GLU A 38 22.73 9.30 -1.57
CA GLU A 38 21.56 9.84 -0.85
C GLU A 38 20.23 9.55 -1.56
N LEU A 39 20.27 9.43 -2.90
CA LEU A 39 19.10 9.04 -3.68
C LEU A 39 18.84 7.53 -3.56
N GLU A 40 19.90 6.72 -3.50
CA GLU A 40 19.83 5.28 -3.23
C GLU A 40 19.19 5.03 -1.86
N ASP A 41 19.69 5.70 -0.80
CA ASP A 41 19.14 5.61 0.55
C ASP A 41 17.64 5.98 0.58
N LEU A 42 17.24 7.06 -0.13
CA LEU A 42 15.83 7.47 -0.23
C LEU A 42 14.95 6.39 -0.89
N LEU A 43 15.46 5.76 -1.96
CA LEU A 43 14.74 4.70 -2.67
C LEU A 43 14.65 3.42 -1.84
N ASP A 44 15.73 3.05 -1.15
CA ASP A 44 15.77 1.88 -0.28
C ASP A 44 14.83 2.04 0.92
N ASP A 45 14.90 3.17 1.63
CA ASP A 45 13.98 3.51 2.72
C ASP A 45 12.51 3.41 2.29
N PHE A 46 12.21 3.86 1.06
CA PHE A 46 10.87 3.74 0.51
C PHE A 46 10.48 2.28 0.26
N MET A 47 11.35 1.46 -0.31
CA MET A 47 11.08 0.04 -0.51
C MET A 47 10.89 -0.68 0.82
N LEU A 48 11.70 -0.38 1.82
CA LEU A 48 11.52 -0.90 3.19
C LEU A 48 10.15 -0.48 3.76
N SER A 49 9.69 0.74 3.47
CA SER A 49 8.34 1.20 3.87
C SER A 49 7.20 0.36 3.25
N LEU A 50 7.45 -0.29 2.12
CA LEU A 50 6.52 -1.22 1.46
C LEU A 50 6.73 -2.67 1.91
N ASN A 51 7.53 -2.89 2.95
CA ASN A 51 7.93 -4.20 3.45
C ASN A 51 8.63 -5.04 2.37
N THR A 52 9.46 -4.36 1.56
CA THR A 52 10.27 -4.97 0.50
C THR A 52 11.73 -4.62 0.67
N GLU A 53 12.57 -5.62 0.47
CA GLU A 53 14.03 -5.48 0.40
C GLU A 53 14.44 -5.83 -1.04
N ILE A 54 15.22 -4.95 -1.66
CA ILE A 54 15.75 -5.15 -3.01
C ILE A 54 17.27 -5.23 -2.89
N ASP A 55 17.85 -6.37 -3.27
CA ASP A 55 19.30 -6.61 -3.28
C ASP A 55 19.72 -7.21 -4.63
N ASP A 56 19.23 -6.60 -5.71
CA ASP A 56 19.52 -7.01 -7.09
C ASP A 56 20.28 -5.94 -7.90
N GLY A 57 20.67 -4.84 -7.26
CA GLY A 57 21.36 -3.72 -7.91
C GLY A 57 20.43 -2.74 -8.65
N SER A 58 19.11 -2.96 -8.61
CA SER A 58 18.18 -2.10 -9.37
C SER A 58 17.94 -0.73 -8.73
N ILE A 59 18.17 -0.58 -7.42
CA ILE A 59 18.06 0.71 -6.73
C ILE A 59 19.14 1.66 -7.26
N GLU A 60 20.38 1.17 -7.30
CA GLU A 60 21.57 1.85 -7.78
C GLU A 60 21.39 2.25 -9.26
N GLU A 61 20.96 1.30 -10.11
CA GLU A 61 20.70 1.59 -11.53
C GLU A 61 19.63 2.69 -11.73
N ILE A 62 18.57 2.67 -10.92
CA ILE A 62 17.51 3.69 -10.99
C ILE A 62 18.03 5.05 -10.54
N ALA A 63 18.79 5.11 -9.43
CA ALA A 63 19.38 6.33 -8.91
C ALA A 63 20.35 6.97 -9.92
N GLU A 64 21.24 6.18 -10.53
CA GLU A 64 22.15 6.65 -11.59
C GLU A 64 21.39 7.22 -12.79
N ASN A 65 20.36 6.51 -13.26
CA ASN A 65 19.55 6.98 -14.40
C ASN A 65 18.83 8.30 -14.10
N LEU A 66 18.32 8.47 -12.87
CA LEU A 66 17.70 9.73 -12.41
C LEU A 66 18.71 10.89 -12.42
N MET A 67 19.93 10.65 -11.94
CA MET A 67 21.00 11.64 -11.94
C MET A 67 21.40 12.06 -13.35
N ILE A 68 21.57 11.10 -14.28
CA ILE A 68 21.88 11.38 -15.68
C ILE A 68 20.76 12.21 -16.33
N MET A 69 19.50 11.82 -16.15
CA MET A 69 18.36 12.58 -16.69
C MET A 69 18.29 14.00 -16.11
N HIS A 70 18.62 14.18 -14.83
CA HIS A 70 18.68 15.49 -14.20
C HIS A 70 19.78 16.36 -14.80
N GLU A 71 20.97 15.82 -15.02
CA GLU A 71 22.08 16.54 -15.67
C GLU A 71 21.73 16.92 -17.12
N GLU A 72 21.17 16.00 -17.91
CA GLU A 72 20.70 16.28 -19.27
C GLU A 72 19.64 17.40 -19.28
N CYS A 73 18.76 17.46 -18.27
CA CYS A 73 17.79 18.55 -18.13
C CYS A 73 18.45 19.90 -17.83
N LEU A 74 19.53 19.93 -17.05
CA LEU A 74 20.31 21.15 -16.80
C LEU A 74 21.03 21.63 -18.07
N GLU A 75 21.44 20.71 -18.94
CA GLU A 75 22.01 21.00 -20.25
C GLU A 75 20.95 21.41 -21.31
N GLY A 76 19.66 21.30 -20.97
CA GLY A 76 18.54 21.58 -21.88
C GLY A 76 18.25 20.44 -22.88
N ASN A 77 18.80 19.25 -22.65
CA ASN A 77 18.55 18.05 -23.44
C ASN A 77 17.46 17.19 -22.80
N PHE A 78 16.31 17.08 -23.47
CA PHE A 78 15.16 16.31 -22.97
C PHE A 78 14.91 15.01 -23.76
N ALA A 79 15.91 14.53 -24.51
CA ALA A 79 15.76 13.36 -25.38
C ALA A 79 15.54 12.05 -24.60
N SER A 80 16.13 11.92 -23.41
CA SER A 80 15.94 10.80 -22.49
C SER A 80 14.50 10.76 -21.96
N ILE A 81 14.00 11.87 -21.42
CA ILE A 81 12.60 12.02 -20.96
C ILE A 81 11.62 11.73 -22.10
N GLY A 82 11.91 12.24 -23.31
CA GLY A 82 11.10 11.99 -24.50
C GLY A 82 11.02 10.51 -24.85
N ARG A 83 12.12 9.76 -24.73
CA ARG A 83 12.16 8.30 -24.93
C ARG A 83 11.44 7.57 -23.80
N LEU A 84 11.65 7.96 -22.55
CA LEU A 84 11.01 7.35 -21.38
C LEU A 84 9.48 7.47 -21.48
N ARG A 85 8.97 8.64 -21.86
CA ARG A 85 7.53 8.85 -22.05
C ARG A 85 6.94 7.99 -23.17
N GLN A 86 7.72 7.63 -24.18
CA GLN A 86 7.28 6.72 -25.25
C GLN A 86 7.33 5.24 -24.83
N SER A 87 8.23 4.88 -23.91
CA SER A 87 8.35 3.51 -23.40
C SER A 87 7.37 3.17 -22.29
N VAL A 88 6.85 4.16 -21.54
CA VAL A 88 5.77 3.91 -20.56
C VAL A 88 4.47 3.66 -21.31
N PRO A 89 3.90 2.43 -21.29
CA PRO A 89 2.58 2.21 -21.86
C PRO A 89 1.58 3.06 -21.09
N THR A 90 0.68 3.74 -21.80
CA THR A 90 -0.36 4.64 -21.26
C THR A 90 -1.29 3.93 -20.26
N SER A 91 -0.81 3.68 -19.05
CA SER A 91 -1.59 3.21 -17.91
C SER A 91 -1.73 4.40 -16.97
N ASN A 92 -2.75 5.22 -17.26
CA ASN A 92 -3.38 6.27 -16.46
C ASN A 92 -2.75 6.59 -15.07
N GLN A 93 -1.56 7.15 -15.04
CA GLN A 93 -1.08 7.98 -13.93
C GLN A 93 -0.91 9.41 -14.44
N GLN A 94 -2.04 10.05 -14.75
CA GLN A 94 -2.08 11.48 -15.00
C GLN A 94 -1.90 12.20 -13.66
N ILE A 95 -0.68 12.62 -13.37
CA ILE A 95 -0.41 13.59 -12.31
C ILE A 95 -1.02 14.91 -12.79
N GLN A 96 -2.18 15.27 -12.26
CA GLN A 96 -2.73 16.62 -12.45
C GLN A 96 -1.88 17.58 -11.61
N VAL A 97 -0.98 18.29 -12.29
CA VAL A 97 -0.42 19.53 -11.77
C VAL A 97 -1.58 20.51 -11.67
N VAL A 98 -2.08 20.75 -10.45
CA VAL A 98 -3.07 21.79 -10.16
C VAL A 98 -2.40 23.13 -10.45
N LYS A 99 -2.58 23.61 -11.68
CA LYS A 99 -2.31 25.00 -12.03
C LYS A 99 -3.50 25.79 -11.49
N GLY A 100 -3.25 26.57 -10.43
CA GLY A 100 -4.24 27.47 -9.85
C GLY A 100 -4.87 28.35 -10.95
N GLY A 101 -6.15 28.12 -11.16
CA GLY A 101 -6.97 28.78 -12.17
C GLY A 101 -8.42 28.54 -11.78
N GLU A 102 -8.92 29.45 -10.95
CA GLU A 102 -10.31 29.91 -10.81
C GLU A 102 -11.22 29.36 -11.92
N ASP A 103 -12.03 28.34 -11.58
CA ASP A 103 -13.20 27.95 -12.37
C ASP A 103 -14.29 27.49 -11.39
N ASP A 104 -15.34 28.32 -11.31
CA ASP A 104 -16.60 28.05 -10.63
C ASP A 104 -17.25 26.81 -11.25
N SER A 105 -17.36 25.73 -10.48
CA SER A 105 -18.23 24.62 -10.84
C SER A 105 -19.01 24.17 -9.61
N ASP A 106 -20.22 24.73 -9.53
CA ASP A 106 -21.30 24.34 -8.64
C ASP A 106 -21.64 22.86 -8.84
N SER A 107 -21.10 21.99 -7.97
CA SER A 107 -21.60 20.63 -7.81
C SER A 107 -22.39 20.54 -6.51
N ALA A 108 -23.67 20.89 -6.59
CA ALA A 108 -24.63 20.61 -5.54
C ALA A 108 -24.97 19.11 -5.52
N SER A 109 -24.20 18.31 -4.80
CA SER A 109 -24.63 16.96 -4.41
C SER A 109 -25.41 17.03 -3.10
N SER A 110 -26.73 17.19 -3.21
CA SER A 110 -27.64 16.98 -2.09
C SER A 110 -27.73 15.47 -1.81
N SER A 111 -26.92 14.95 -0.88
CA SER A 111 -27.18 13.66 -0.24
C SER A 111 -28.03 13.92 0.99
N GLY A 112 -29.35 13.72 0.81
CA GLY A 112 -30.31 13.68 1.90
C GLY A 112 -30.11 12.41 2.71
N ASP A 113 -29.63 12.63 3.93
CA ASP A 113 -29.93 11.95 5.18
C ASP A 113 -31.30 11.21 5.19
N ASP A 114 -31.29 9.92 5.54
CA ASP A 114 -32.44 9.24 6.17
C ASP A 114 -31.91 8.40 7.32
N GLU A 115 -31.91 9.05 8.48
CA GLU A 115 -31.82 8.47 9.80
C GLU A 115 -33.21 7.93 10.19
N SER A 116 -33.40 6.61 10.32
CA SER A 116 -34.53 6.09 11.10
C SER A 116 -34.36 4.66 11.67
N MET A 117 -34.14 4.66 12.99
CA MET A 117 -34.91 3.95 14.02
C MET A 117 -34.58 2.49 14.42
N GLU A 118 -33.96 2.37 15.61
CA GLU A 118 -34.33 1.54 16.79
C GLU A 118 -35.20 0.28 16.61
N ASP A 119 -34.71 -0.88 17.09
CA ASP A 119 -35.48 -1.71 18.03
C ASP A 119 -34.58 -2.59 18.90
N ALA A 120 -34.90 -2.57 20.18
CA ALA A 120 -34.24 -3.25 21.28
C ALA A 120 -34.78 -4.68 21.41
N ASN A 121 -33.91 -5.66 21.65
CA ASN A 121 -34.33 -6.89 22.31
C ASN A 121 -33.27 -7.27 23.35
N GLU A 122 -33.61 -6.95 24.60
CA GLU A 122 -33.14 -7.62 25.81
C GLU A 122 -33.65 -9.07 25.76
N ASP A 123 -32.77 -10.03 25.99
CA ASP A 123 -33.19 -11.29 26.60
C ASP A 123 -32.08 -11.76 27.55
N GLU A 124 -32.41 -11.64 28.83
CA GLU A 124 -31.72 -12.24 29.96
C GLU A 124 -32.08 -13.73 29.97
N ASP A 125 -31.10 -14.63 30.02
CA ASP A 125 -31.34 -15.98 30.52
C ASP A 125 -30.16 -16.41 31.40
N GLU A 126 -30.47 -16.52 32.69
CA GLU A 126 -29.64 -17.11 33.73
C GLU A 126 -29.70 -18.65 33.59
N GLY A 127 -28.55 -19.29 33.45
CA GLY A 127 -28.45 -20.75 33.38
C GLY A 127 -27.24 -21.26 34.15
N GLU A 128 -27.49 -21.69 35.39
CA GLU A 128 -26.57 -22.28 36.36
C GLU A 128 -25.71 -23.45 35.85
N ASN A 129 -24.47 -23.48 36.34
CA ASN A 129 -23.76 -24.60 36.98
C ASN A 129 -23.90 -26.02 36.37
N ASP A 130 -22.80 -26.62 35.87
CA ASP A 130 -22.35 -27.93 36.40
C ASP A 130 -20.89 -28.26 36.07
N SER A 131 -20.23 -28.92 37.02
CA SER A 131 -18.82 -29.29 37.03
C SER A 131 -18.58 -30.73 36.56
N ALA A 132 -17.55 -30.91 35.71
CA ALA A 132 -16.73 -32.13 35.53
C ALA A 132 -17.41 -33.38 34.87
N PRO A 133 -16.66 -34.38 34.31
CA PRO A 133 -15.22 -34.63 34.42
C PRO A 133 -14.43 -34.77 33.09
N GLN A 134 -13.12 -34.78 33.26
CA GLN A 134 -12.06 -34.94 32.27
C GLN A 134 -12.00 -36.38 31.73
N ASP A 135 -11.78 -36.51 30.41
CA ASP A 135 -11.25 -37.71 29.76
C ASP A 135 -10.33 -37.31 28.59
N PRO A 136 -9.35 -38.16 28.22
CA PRO A 136 -7.96 -37.74 28.01
C PRO A 136 -7.69 -37.07 26.67
N VAL A 137 -6.85 -36.03 26.74
CA VAL A 137 -6.32 -35.25 25.62
C VAL A 137 -5.61 -36.17 24.61
N ALA A 138 -6.27 -36.47 23.50
CA ALA A 138 -5.60 -37.00 22.32
C ALA A 138 -4.71 -35.89 21.76
N ALA A 139 -3.39 -36.07 21.87
CA ALA A 139 -2.39 -35.12 21.39
C ALA A 139 -2.63 -34.76 19.90
N PRO A 140 -2.58 -33.47 19.52
CA PRO A 140 -2.69 -33.06 18.13
C PRO A 140 -1.49 -33.60 17.36
N LYS A 141 -1.74 -34.38 16.30
CA LYS A 141 -0.70 -34.82 15.36
C LYS A 141 -0.23 -33.60 14.57
N VAL A 142 1.03 -33.25 14.77
CA VAL A 142 1.76 -32.27 13.96
C VAL A 142 2.30 -33.00 12.72
N ASP A 143 1.91 -32.52 11.55
CA ASP A 143 2.47 -33.00 10.29
C ASP A 143 3.89 -32.44 10.09
N ALA A 144 4.68 -33.08 9.20
CA ALA A 144 6.10 -32.78 9.00
C ALA A 144 6.41 -31.33 8.56
N ASP A 145 5.39 -30.58 8.16
CA ASP A 145 5.50 -29.17 7.75
C ASP A 145 5.17 -28.17 8.89
N GLY A 146 4.90 -28.62 10.12
CA GLY A 146 4.74 -27.74 11.29
C GLY A 146 3.39 -27.02 11.39
N TRP A 147 2.43 -27.34 10.52
CA TRP A 147 1.07 -26.78 10.57
C TRP A 147 0.13 -27.70 11.35
N THR A 148 -0.64 -27.13 12.28
CA THR A 148 -1.69 -27.86 13.00
C THR A 148 -3.01 -27.70 12.28
N VAL A 149 -3.63 -28.81 11.87
CA VAL A 149 -4.94 -28.82 11.20
C VAL A 149 -6.05 -28.59 12.23
N VAL A 150 -6.72 -27.43 12.17
CA VAL A 150 -7.94 -27.17 12.95
C VAL A 150 -9.15 -27.81 12.26
N SER A 151 -9.75 -28.82 12.88
CA SER A 151 -10.99 -29.43 12.38
C SER A 151 -12.17 -28.46 12.57
N SER A 152 -12.84 -28.09 11.47
CA SER A 152 -14.05 -27.26 11.50
C SER A 152 -15.18 -27.95 12.28
N ARG A 153 -15.68 -27.28 13.33
CA ARG A 153 -16.78 -27.77 14.17
C ARG A 153 -18.10 -27.65 13.39
N ARG A 154 -18.52 -28.76 12.79
CA ARG A 154 -19.78 -28.89 12.05
C ARG A 154 -20.97 -28.89 13.02
N ASN A 155 -21.67 -27.76 13.11
CA ASN A 155 -22.90 -27.62 13.89
C ASN A 155 -24.03 -28.45 13.23
N ARG A 156 -24.31 -29.65 13.74
CA ARG A 156 -25.53 -30.40 13.38
C ARG A 156 -26.65 -29.94 14.31
N GLY A 157 -27.37 -28.91 13.89
CA GLY A 157 -28.66 -28.55 14.49
C GLY A 157 -29.68 -29.65 14.23
N GLY A 158 -29.92 -30.49 15.24
CA GLY A 158 -31.04 -31.42 15.30
C GLY A 158 -32.32 -30.68 15.69
N ARG A 159 -33.37 -30.89 14.91
CA ARG A 159 -34.75 -30.48 15.18
C ARG A 159 -35.32 -31.20 16.42
N PRO A 160 -36.29 -30.60 17.11
CA PRO A 160 -37.53 -31.26 17.45
C PRO A 160 -38.64 -30.96 16.42
#